data_AF-A0A9E6AAJ9-F1
#
_entry.id   AF-A0A9E6AAJ9-F1
#
_cell.length_a   1.000
_cell.length_b   1.000
_cell.length_c   1.000
_cell.angle_alpha   90.00
_cell.angle_beta   90.00
_cell.angle_gamma   90.00
#
_symmetry.space_group_name_H-M   'P 1'
#
loop_
_entity.id
_entity.type
_entity.pdbx_description
1 polymer ?
#
loop_
_entity_poly.entity_id
_entity_poly.type
_entity_poly.pdbx_seq_one_letter_code
_entity_poly.pdbx_strand_id
1 'polypeptide(L)'
;MLVLGPKWRLHYYAHLQTVQVAGFNFVSAGQEIGSVGDSGNAKGKPPHVHYSIVTLIPYFWKATAESQGWKKMFFLDPGKYIKSRVGV
;
A
#
# COMPACT_ATOMS: atom_id res chain seq x y z
N MET A 1 2.50 -6.29 5.47
CA MET A 1 1.19 -6.91 5.20
C MET A 1 0.70 -6.51 3.83
N LEU A 2 0.07 -7.42 3.10
CA LEU A 2 -0.38 -7.23 1.73
C LEU A 2 -1.87 -7.57 1.63
N VAL A 3 -2.67 -6.66 1.07
CA VAL A 3 -4.11 -6.87 0.86
C VAL A 3 -4.41 -6.71 -0.62
N LEU A 4 -5.06 -7.72 -1.23
CA LEU A 4 -5.55 -7.61 -2.59
C LEU A 4 -6.91 -6.88 -2.59
N GLY A 5 -6.94 -5.74 -3.26
CA GLY A 5 -8.14 -4.92 -3.44
C GLY A 5 -8.67 -4.96 -4.87
N PRO A 6 -9.79 -4.24 -5.13
CA PRO A 6 -10.40 -4.14 -6.44
C PRO A 6 -9.42 -3.65 -7.53
N LYS A 7 -9.69 -4.03 -8.78
CA LYS A 7 -8.86 -3.69 -9.95
C LYS A 7 -7.42 -4.23 -9.87
N TRP A 8 -7.23 -5.37 -9.21
CA TRP A 8 -5.93 -6.05 -9.04
C TRP A 8 -4.86 -5.15 -8.41
N ARG A 9 -5.27 -4.40 -7.39
CA ARG A 9 -4.40 -3.50 -6.64
C ARG A 9 -3.97 -4.17 -5.35
N LEU A 10 -2.67 -4.26 -5.16
CA LEU A 10 -2.04 -4.70 -3.94
C LEU A 10 -1.82 -3.48 -3.02
N HIS A 11 -2.45 -3.51 -1.86
CA HIS A 11 -2.28 -2.54 -0.80
C HIS A 11 -1.21 -3.07 0.16
N TYR A 12 -0.05 -2.43 0.17
CA TYR A 12 1.09 -2.83 0.98
C TYR A 12 1.27 -1.91 2.18
N TYR A 13 1.27 -2.50 3.37
CA TYR A 13 1.49 -1.83 4.65
C TYR A 13 2.75 -2.38 5.30
N ALA A 14 3.73 -1.52 5.55
CA ALA A 14 5.00 -1.87 6.18
C ALA A 14 5.19 -1.16 7.54
N HIS A 15 6.20 -1.62 8.28
CA HIS A 15 6.56 -1.14 9.62
C HIS A 15 5.47 -1.37 10.69
N LEU A 16 4.66 -2.42 10.52
CA LEU A 16 3.63 -2.78 11.49
C LEU A 16 4.24 -3.42 12.73
N GLN A 17 3.70 -3.11 13.91
CA GLN A 17 4.05 -3.78 15.16
C GLN A 17 3.33 -5.12 15.30
N THR A 18 2.05 -5.15 14.93
CA THR A 18 1.23 -6.36 14.94
C THR A 18 0.53 -6.53 13.59
N VAL A 19 0.25 -7.78 13.24
CA VAL A 19 -0.61 -8.15 12.12
C VAL A 19 -1.67 -9.07 12.69
N GLN A 20 -2.94 -8.66 12.57
CA GLN A 20 -4.07 -9.36 13.18
C GLN A 20 -4.86 -10.22 12.18
N VAL A 21 -4.49 -10.15 10.90
CA VAL A 21 -5.12 -10.93 9.82
C VAL A 21 -4.12 -11.92 9.22
N ALA A 22 -4.59 -13.14 8.98
CA ALA A 22 -3.80 -14.16 8.31
C ALA A 22 -3.81 -13.97 6.78
N GLY A 23 -2.87 -14.62 6.09
CA GLY A 23 -2.87 -14.67 4.63
C GLY A 23 -4.16 -15.29 4.09
N PHE A 24 -4.63 -14.78 2.94
CA PHE A 24 -5.87 -15.20 2.27
C PHE A 24 -7.18 -14.86 2.99
N ASN A 25 -7.15 -14.21 4.15
CA ASN A 25 -8.36 -13.71 4.79
C ASN A 25 -9.00 -12.60 3.96
N PHE A 26 -10.33 -12.64 3.83
CA PHE A 26 -11.10 -11.50 3.36
C PHE A 26 -11.14 -10.43 4.45
N VAL A 27 -10.96 -9.17 4.03
CA VAL A 27 -11.00 -8.01 4.92
C VAL A 27 -11.97 -6.97 4.38
N SER A 28 -12.66 -6.28 5.28
CA SER A 28 -13.59 -5.19 4.94
C SER A 28 -12.96 -3.82 5.18
N ALA A 29 -13.47 -2.78 4.52
CA ALA A 29 -13.07 -1.41 4.83
C ALA A 29 -13.44 -1.06 6.28
N GLY A 30 -12.50 -0.45 7.01
CA GLY A 30 -12.67 -0.14 8.44
C GLY A 30 -12.33 -1.28 9.40
N GLN A 31 -12.08 -2.49 8.89
CA GLN A 31 -11.61 -3.60 9.72
C GLN A 31 -10.18 -3.35 10.21
N GLU A 32 -9.94 -3.59 11.50
CA GLU A 32 -8.58 -3.58 12.05
C GLU A 32 -7.79 -4.78 11.52
N ILE A 33 -6.59 -4.49 11.03
CA ILE A 33 -5.70 -5.47 10.36
C ILE A 33 -4.33 -5.58 11.05
N GLY A 34 -4.05 -4.70 12.02
CA GLY A 34 -2.78 -4.60 12.72
C GLY A 34 -2.55 -3.20 13.28
N SER A 35 -1.40 -3.02 13.95
CA SER A 35 -1.01 -1.76 14.58
C SER A 35 0.26 -1.17 13.96
N VAL A 36 0.36 0.16 13.96
CA VAL A 36 1.55 0.90 13.51
C VAL A 36 2.71 0.66 14.49
N GLY A 37 3.92 0.52 13.95
CA GLY A 37 5.13 0.35 14.71
C GLY A 37 6.34 0.89 13.97
N ASP A 38 7.49 0.30 14.24
CA ASP A 38 8.78 0.65 13.64
C ASP A 38 9.51 -0.59 13.11
N SER A 39 8.81 -1.69 12.84
CA SER A 39 9.48 -2.95 12.46
C SER A 39 10.27 -2.89 11.14
N GLY A 40 11.26 -3.78 10.99
CA GLY A 40 12.10 -3.85 9.80
C GLY A 40 13.09 -2.68 9.70
N ASN A 41 13.22 -2.09 8.51
CA ASN A 41 14.17 -0.99 8.26
C ASN A 41 13.73 0.38 8.88
N ALA A 42 12.63 0.39 9.62
CA ALA A 42 12.20 1.54 10.41
C ALA A 42 12.62 1.45 11.89
N LYS A 43 13.28 0.37 12.32
CA LYS A 43 13.51 0.10 13.75
C LYS A 43 14.26 1.25 14.43
N GLY A 44 13.72 1.74 15.53
CA GLY A 44 14.25 2.87 16.30
C GLY A 44 13.87 4.26 15.76
N LYS A 45 13.12 4.35 14.65
CA LYS A 45 12.53 5.60 14.15
C LYS A 45 11.13 5.80 14.77
N PRO A 46 10.56 7.02 14.79
CA PRO A 46 9.19 7.23 15.23
C PRO A 46 8.21 6.30 14.51
N PRO A 47 7.27 5.64 15.22
CA PRO A 47 6.34 4.70 14.61
C PRO A 47 5.54 5.35 13.47
N HIS A 48 5.54 4.71 12.29
CA HIS A 48 4.85 5.20 11.11
C HIS A 48 4.47 4.04 10.19
N VAL A 49 3.47 4.26 9.33
CA VAL A 49 3.11 3.28 8.31
C VAL A 49 3.75 3.66 6.98
N HIS A 50 4.46 2.73 6.36
CA HIS A 50 4.81 2.85 4.94
C HIS A 50 3.69 2.21 4.12
N TYR A 51 2.94 3.03 3.39
CA TYR A 51 1.80 2.60 2.59
C TYR A 51 2.08 2.77 1.09
N SER A 52 1.86 1.71 0.32
CA SER A 52 2.01 1.72 -1.14
C SER A 52 0.84 0.98 -1.82
N ILE A 53 0.49 1.42 -3.03
CA ILE A 53 -0.50 0.75 -3.87
C ILE A 53 0.21 0.32 -5.15
N VAL A 54 0.20 -0.98 -5.42
CA VAL A 54 0.85 -1.58 -6.59
C VAL A 54 -0.18 -2.30 -7.45
N THR A 55 -0.11 -2.20 -8.77
CA THR A 55 -0.96 -2.98 -9.68
C THR A 55 -0.24 -4.24 -10.14
N LEU A 56 -0.94 -5.37 -10.18
CA LEU A 56 -0.41 -6.60 -10.79
C LEU A 56 -0.33 -6.48 -12.31
N ILE A 57 -1.34 -5.83 -12.90
CA ILE A 57 -1.36 -5.54 -14.34
C ILE A 57 -0.75 -4.15 -14.54
N PRO A 58 0.35 -4.01 -15.30
CA PRO A 58 0.98 -2.72 -15.53
C PRO A 58 0.07 -1.79 -16.32
N TYR A 59 0.01 -0.53 -15.92
CA TYR A 59 -0.59 0.54 -16.70
C TYR A 59 0.49 1.13 -17.60
N PHE A 60 0.73 0.48 -18.74
CA PHE A 60 1.83 0.84 -19.65
C PHE A 60 1.86 2.33 -20.01
N TRP A 61 0.70 2.95 -20.16
CA TRP A 61 0.54 4.40 -20.46
C TRP A 61 0.98 5.35 -19.34
N LYS A 62 1.37 4.85 -18.16
CA LYS A 62 1.90 5.65 -17.05
C LYS A 62 3.43 5.71 -17.00
N ALA A 63 4.14 4.92 -17.82
CA ALA A 63 5.59 5.00 -17.88
C ALA A 63 6.03 6.41 -18.32
N THR A 64 7.08 6.93 -17.68
CA THR A 64 7.71 8.20 -18.06
C THR A 64 9.19 8.00 -18.37
N ALA A 65 9.80 8.97 -19.07
CA ALA A 65 11.23 8.95 -19.41
C ALA A 65 12.16 9.38 -18.27
N GLU A 66 11.60 9.76 -17.12
CA GLU A 66 12.37 10.14 -15.94
C GLU A 66 13.14 8.93 -15.37
N SER A 67 14.18 9.18 -14.56
CA SER A 67 14.82 8.11 -13.80
C SER A 67 13.78 7.34 -12.98
N GLN A 68 13.73 6.02 -13.14
CA GLN A 68 12.74 5.13 -12.53
C GLN A 68 11.28 5.37 -12.98
N GLY A 69 11.04 6.12 -14.05
CA GLY A 69 9.71 6.43 -14.58
C GLY A 69 8.90 5.20 -15.00
N TRP A 70 9.56 4.12 -15.41
CA TRP A 70 8.91 2.83 -15.72
C TRP A 70 8.16 2.22 -14.53
N LYS A 71 8.57 2.50 -13.29
CA LYS A 71 7.88 2.02 -12.08
C LYS A 71 6.48 2.60 -11.94
N LYS A 72 6.19 3.77 -12.53
CA LYS A 72 4.86 4.39 -12.52
C LYS A 72 3.78 3.53 -13.20
N MET A 73 4.17 2.53 -13.99
CA MET A 73 3.25 1.51 -14.52
C MET A 73 2.65 0.62 -13.42
N PHE A 74 3.38 0.43 -12.32
CA PHE A 74 2.98 -0.47 -11.23
C PHE A 74 2.57 0.31 -9.99
N PHE A 75 3.32 1.35 -9.62
CA PHE A 75 3.08 2.12 -8.40
C PHE A 75 2.07 3.24 -8.64
N LEU A 76 0.96 3.21 -7.91
CA LEU A 76 -0.07 4.25 -7.93
C LEU A 76 0.17 5.23 -6.79
N ASP A 77 -0.23 6.50 -7.02
CA ASP A 77 -0.22 7.53 -5.99
C ASP A 77 -1.25 7.20 -4.89
N PRO A 78 -0.79 6.87 -3.65
CA PRO A 78 -1.69 6.54 -2.55
C PRO A 78 -2.45 7.76 -2.04
N GLY A 79 -1.88 8.96 -2.13
CA GLY A 79 -2.52 10.21 -1.71
C GLY A 79 -3.74 10.51 -2.58
N LYS A 80 -3.60 10.37 -3.91
CA LYS A 80 -4.73 10.50 -4.84
C LYS A 80 -5.83 9.46 -4.57
N TYR A 81 -5.45 8.23 -4.24
CA TYR A 81 -6.40 7.16 -3.92
C TYR A 81 -7.16 7.41 -2.61
N ILE A 82 -6.46 7.84 -1.56
CA ILE A 82 -7.09 8.09 -0.25
C ILE A 82 -8.07 9.25 -0.35
N LYS A 83 -7.67 10.37 -0.97
CA LYS A 83 -8.55 11.54 -1.16
C LYS A 83 -9.87 11.16 -1.85
N SER A 84 -9.80 10.36 -2.91
CA SER A 84 -11.00 9.89 -3.62
C SER A 84 -11.90 8.94 -2.81
N ARG A 85 -11.42 8.40 -1.67
CA ARG A 85 -12.21 7.54 -0.77
C ARG A 85 -12.78 8.27 0.43
N VAL A 86 -12.10 9.31 0.90
CA VAL A 86 -12.49 10.07 2.10
C VAL A 86 -13.42 11.25 1.75
N GLY A 87 -13.67 11.51 0.46
CA GLY A 87 -14.60 12.55 0.02
C GLY A 87 -14.04 13.96 0.21
N VAL A 88 -12.72 14.12 0.13
CA VAL A 88 -11.98 15.39 0.31
C VAL A 88 -11.14 15.69 -0.92
#